data_AF-A0A938C6C8-F1
#
_entry.id   AF-A0A938C6C8-F1
#
_cell.length_a   1.000
_cell.length_b   1.000
_cell.length_c   1.000
_cell.angle_alpha   90.00
_cell.angle_beta   90.00
_cell.angle_gamma   90.00
#
_symmetry.space_group_name_H-M   'P 1'
#
loop_
_entity.id
_entity.type
_entity.pdbx_description
1 polymer ?
#
loop_
_entity_poly.entity_id
_entity_poly.type
_entity_poly.pdbx_seq_one_letter_code
_entity_poly.pdbx_strand_id
1 'polypeptide(L)'
;MAAKHNTDRIQAKRPGAARAGSRRTEQGLTPAEQAAHEQLSLGLNEGQQPAVQARGAHDRSAPAGDADALAGDGVGRDQQHGEHSAELSAPAAYAEFARGWFSEAEPLQLAQAAGGSATGSTGAAAPASSGFSPGLGSLFSLLGVAGLAGSSAGGGGLAGGASAGAAPKPVVTANMEVINGYVAGAKVWQDNNSNGQIDAGEPVGWWDKNGNGKLDAGEQETNAEGQITIQIDPQGGPVRTQGGTDLSTGKAVTNSFSAPARGTVISPITTVIQAAVASGESLTQAVNMVKRSFGLDASVDLLTLDPVAASLGTGAASDQAIKVKAAAVQISNTMDLGASLLGGAGSGADNSALMAASLAKAILAGGGESLNLASANTLSSLLTNAVSAAGLSGAARDKAHAALATTAVIAANANATVAEAVNAPDHKEALTVIGRAQRLAQVEASDALSAAVRTGSALSTLVSEYTGSSFATKASAITEGVIAPGVAMVNVDVLPKAVVPPTGS
;
A
#
# COMPACT_ATOMS: atom_id res chain seq x y z
N MET A 1 12.78 58.34 14.83
CA MET A 1 13.83 58.84 15.74
C MET A 1 13.44 58.36 17.14
N ALA A 2 14.11 57.37 17.74
CA ALA A 2 15.45 57.44 18.34
C ALA A 2 15.45 58.34 19.61
N ALA A 3 15.97 57.93 20.78
CA ALA A 3 16.83 56.77 21.08
C ALA A 3 16.83 56.35 22.57
N LYS A 4 17.30 55.11 22.82
CA LYS A 4 18.07 54.62 23.99
C LYS A 4 17.50 54.80 25.42
N HIS A 5 17.35 53.66 26.11
CA HIS A 5 17.69 53.56 27.53
C HIS A 5 18.65 52.39 27.77
N ASN A 6 19.61 52.62 28.66
CA ASN A 6 20.62 51.66 29.12
C ASN A 6 20.29 51.27 30.58
N THR A 7 20.55 50.04 31.01
CA THR A 7 20.47 49.65 32.44
C THR A 7 21.41 48.50 32.76
N ASP A 8 22.25 48.72 33.77
CA ASP A 8 23.26 47.80 34.30
C ASP A 8 22.82 47.17 35.63
N ARG A 9 23.33 45.95 35.92
CA ARG A 9 23.53 45.34 37.27
C ARG A 9 22.25 44.99 38.09
N ILE A 10 22.21 44.05 39.07
CA ILE A 10 23.20 43.38 39.95
C ILE A 10 22.89 41.85 40.09
N GLN A 11 23.91 41.05 40.47
CA GLN A 11 23.81 39.60 40.79
C GLN A 11 23.39 39.27 42.25
N ALA A 12 22.92 38.01 42.44
CA ALA A 12 23.36 37.05 43.48
C ALA A 12 22.40 36.62 44.62
N LYS A 13 22.13 35.31 44.69
CA LYS A 13 22.34 34.47 45.90
C LYS A 13 22.44 32.97 45.57
N ARG A 14 23.25 32.23 46.33
CA ARG A 14 23.48 30.77 46.27
C ARG A 14 22.52 30.00 47.22
N PRO A 15 22.39 28.68 47.06
CA PRO A 15 23.17 27.74 47.91
C PRO A 15 23.94 26.71 47.04
N GLY A 16 24.84 25.85 47.53
CA GLY A 16 25.31 25.63 48.89
C GLY A 16 25.48 24.13 49.19
N ALA A 17 26.58 23.51 48.72
CA ALA A 17 26.91 22.11 49.00
C ALA A 17 28.44 21.94 49.16
N ALA A 18 28.85 21.14 50.14
CA ALA A 18 30.25 20.85 50.45
C ALA A 18 30.49 19.34 50.57
N ARG A 19 31.64 18.88 50.04
CA ARG A 19 32.62 17.89 50.56
C ARG A 19 32.12 16.71 51.42
N ALA A 20 32.64 15.48 51.31
CA ALA A 20 33.75 14.84 50.59
C ALA A 20 33.48 13.30 50.61
N GLY A 21 34.26 12.32 50.10
CA GLY A 21 35.51 12.28 49.33
C GLY A 21 36.08 10.84 49.24
N SER A 22 36.81 10.54 48.15
CA SER A 22 37.86 9.51 47.94
C SER A 22 37.79 8.05 48.46
N ARG A 23 37.76 7.12 47.48
CA ARG A 23 38.68 5.97 47.22
C ARG A 23 38.75 4.71 48.12
N ARG A 24 38.78 3.55 47.42
CA ARG A 24 39.44 2.25 47.73
C ARG A 24 38.83 1.44 48.90
N THR A 25 38.85 0.09 48.95
CA THR A 25 39.47 -0.97 48.11
C THR A 25 38.74 -2.33 48.29
N GLU A 26 38.81 -3.21 47.27
CA GLU A 26 38.93 -4.69 47.36
C GLU A 26 37.87 -5.64 47.97
N GLN A 27 37.86 -6.87 47.40
CA GLN A 27 37.31 -8.16 47.91
C GLN A 27 35.77 -8.26 48.08
N GLY A 28 35.10 -9.40 47.86
CA GLY A 28 35.50 -10.69 47.28
C GLY A 28 34.56 -11.84 47.70
N LEU A 29 33.99 -12.58 46.73
CA LEU A 29 33.40 -13.95 46.82
C LEU A 29 32.28 -14.24 47.85
N THR A 30 30.99 -14.33 47.43
CA THR A 30 30.18 -15.55 47.12
C THR A 30 29.31 -16.04 48.32
N PRO A 31 28.44 -17.08 48.24
CA PRO A 31 27.01 -16.87 48.50
C PRO A 31 26.38 -17.79 49.57
N ALA A 32 25.08 -17.61 49.78
CA ALA A 32 24.15 -18.40 50.61
C ALA A 32 24.29 -18.21 52.13
N GLU A 33 23.26 -17.60 52.73
CA GLU A 33 22.64 -18.08 53.98
C GLU A 33 21.20 -17.53 54.13
N GLN A 34 20.26 -18.45 54.41
CA GLN A 34 19.05 -18.31 55.26
C GLN A 34 18.04 -17.18 54.91
N ALA A 35 16.80 -17.41 54.41
CA ALA A 35 15.75 -18.39 54.70
C ALA A 35 14.90 -18.12 55.97
N ALA A 36 13.59 -18.43 55.84
CA ALA A 36 12.52 -18.51 56.84
C ALA A 36 11.87 -17.20 57.37
N HIS A 37 10.58 -17.04 57.06
CA HIS A 37 9.53 -17.01 58.09
C HIS A 37 8.23 -17.63 57.55
N GLU A 38 7.64 -18.54 58.33
CA GLU A 38 6.50 -19.37 57.95
C GLU A 38 5.12 -18.75 58.29
N GLN A 39 4.15 -19.11 57.43
CA GLN A 39 2.79 -19.67 57.67
C GLN A 39 1.97 -19.37 58.95
N LEU A 40 0.64 -19.32 58.74
CA LEU A 40 -0.44 -20.11 59.41
C LEU A 40 -1.70 -19.98 58.50
N SER A 41 -2.32 -21.05 57.93
CA SER A 41 -3.28 -22.05 58.48
C SER A 41 -4.64 -21.45 58.90
N LEU A 42 -5.85 -21.96 58.60
CA LEU A 42 -6.43 -23.18 57.98
C LEU A 42 -7.86 -22.82 57.45
N GLY A 43 -8.73 -23.63 56.80
CA GLY A 43 -8.77 -25.04 56.35
C GLY A 43 -10.07 -25.29 55.53
N LEU A 44 -10.11 -26.28 54.62
CA LEU A 44 -10.79 -27.60 54.73
C LEU A 44 -12.30 -27.71 54.35
N ASN A 45 -12.56 -28.37 53.20
CA ASN A 45 -13.54 -29.47 52.93
C ASN A 45 -13.45 -29.80 51.41
N GLU A 46 -13.19 -31.03 50.94
CA GLU A 46 -14.01 -32.26 50.98
C GLU A 46 -15.45 -32.06 50.44
N GLY A 47 -15.97 -32.81 49.45
CA GLY A 47 -15.42 -33.92 48.65
C GLY A 47 -16.48 -34.45 47.65
N GLN A 48 -16.27 -35.68 47.13
CA GLN A 48 -17.16 -36.50 46.27
C GLN A 48 -17.23 -36.21 44.74
N GLN A 49 -16.67 -37.15 43.98
CA GLN A 49 -17.23 -37.61 42.69
C GLN A 49 -18.40 -38.57 42.95
N PRO A 50 -19.18 -38.97 41.92
CA PRO A 50 -18.87 -40.26 41.30
C PRO A 50 -19.03 -40.30 39.78
N ALA A 51 -18.45 -41.34 39.16
CA ALA A 51 -18.63 -41.68 37.74
C ALA A 51 -19.45 -42.98 37.60
N VAL A 52 -20.33 -43.06 36.60
CA VAL A 52 -20.87 -44.34 36.06
C VAL A 52 -20.98 -44.24 34.52
N GLN A 53 -20.81 -45.38 33.86
CA GLN A 53 -20.62 -45.52 32.41
C GLN A 53 -21.89 -45.77 31.59
N ALA A 54 -21.74 -45.61 30.27
CA ALA A 54 -22.08 -46.58 29.21
C ALA A 54 -23.35 -46.42 28.34
N ARG A 55 -23.07 -46.46 27.02
CA ARG A 55 -23.81 -47.09 25.90
C ARG A 55 -25.17 -46.54 25.45
N GLY A 56 -25.28 -46.37 24.13
CA GLY A 56 -26.55 -46.34 23.40
C GLY A 56 -26.38 -45.82 21.97
N ALA A 57 -26.37 -46.70 20.97
CA ALA A 57 -26.46 -46.32 19.56
C ALA A 57 -27.90 -46.49 19.04
N HIS A 58 -28.13 -46.02 17.81
CA HIS A 58 -29.38 -45.98 17.00
C HIS A 58 -30.06 -44.60 16.97
N ASP A 59 -30.69 -44.13 15.90
CA ASP A 59 -30.74 -44.42 14.45
C ASP A 59 -31.82 -43.45 13.91
N ARG A 60 -31.74 -43.05 12.63
CA ARG A 60 -32.82 -42.49 11.79
C ARG A 60 -34.00 -41.70 12.43
N SER A 61 -34.22 -40.48 11.94
CA SER A 61 -35.29 -40.19 10.93
C SER A 61 -35.56 -38.67 10.77
N ALA A 62 -35.75 -38.22 9.54
CA ALA A 62 -36.54 -37.01 9.25
C ALA A 62 -38.05 -37.32 9.37
N PRO A 63 -38.92 -36.30 9.29
CA PRO A 63 -39.81 -36.30 8.13
C PRO A 63 -40.00 -34.93 7.47
N ALA A 64 -40.60 -34.96 6.28
CA ALA A 64 -41.11 -33.81 5.54
C ALA A 64 -42.63 -33.98 5.29
N GLY A 65 -43.28 -32.90 4.82
CA GLY A 65 -44.70 -32.86 4.45
C GLY A 65 -45.66 -32.51 5.59
N ASP A 66 -46.82 -31.87 5.37
CA ASP A 66 -47.36 -31.30 4.12
C ASP A 66 -48.40 -30.19 4.39
N ALA A 67 -48.47 -29.26 3.42
CA ALA A 67 -49.63 -28.56 2.83
C ALA A 67 -50.97 -28.29 3.58
N ASP A 68 -51.38 -27.02 3.57
CA ASP A 68 -52.64 -26.46 2.99
C ASP A 68 -52.52 -24.91 3.09
N ALA A 69 -52.63 -24.06 2.06
CA ALA A 69 -53.58 -23.89 0.94
C ALA A 69 -54.88 -23.14 1.30
N LEU A 70 -55.10 -22.01 0.61
CA LEU A 70 -56.33 -21.21 0.33
C LEU A 70 -55.88 -19.72 0.13
N ALA A 71 -55.71 -19.17 -1.07
CA ALA A 71 -56.61 -18.95 -2.22
C ALA A 71 -57.48 -17.66 -2.13
N GLY A 72 -57.39 -16.84 -3.19
CA GLY A 72 -58.07 -15.55 -3.42
C GLY A 72 -57.38 -14.33 -2.77
N ASP A 73 -57.47 -13.10 -3.29
CA ASP A 73 -57.83 -12.57 -4.63
C ASP A 73 -57.35 -11.10 -4.73
N GLY A 74 -57.25 -10.41 -5.89
CA GLY A 74 -57.59 -10.81 -7.26
C GLY A 74 -58.01 -9.66 -8.20
N VAL A 75 -57.39 -8.46 -8.15
CA VAL A 75 -57.54 -7.38 -9.16
C VAL A 75 -56.23 -6.55 -9.18
N GLY A 76 -55.59 -6.19 -10.30
CA GLY A 76 -55.94 -6.33 -11.71
C GLY A 76 -55.83 -5.00 -12.45
N ARG A 77 -54.64 -4.68 -13.01
CA ARG A 77 -54.46 -3.65 -14.06
C ARG A 77 -53.18 -3.89 -14.86
N ASP A 78 -53.35 -4.21 -16.13
CA ASP A 78 -52.29 -4.25 -17.12
C ASP A 78 -51.80 -2.83 -17.49
N GLN A 79 -50.53 -2.72 -17.85
CA GLN A 79 -50.17 -2.17 -19.15
C GLN A 79 -48.85 -2.75 -19.66
N GLN A 80 -48.73 -2.83 -20.98
CA GLN A 80 -47.86 -3.76 -21.70
C GLN A 80 -46.65 -3.09 -22.39
N HIS A 81 -45.66 -3.94 -22.66
CA HIS A 81 -44.69 -3.92 -23.77
C HIS A 81 -43.82 -2.66 -24.02
N GLY A 82 -42.51 -2.92 -24.02
CA GLY A 82 -41.46 -1.99 -24.45
C GLY A 82 -40.09 -2.65 -24.40
N GLU A 83 -39.87 -3.67 -25.23
CA GLU A 83 -38.53 -4.28 -25.38
C GLU A 83 -37.56 -3.27 -26.01
N HIS A 84 -36.66 -2.72 -25.19
CA HIS A 84 -35.53 -1.93 -25.67
C HIS A 84 -34.22 -2.66 -25.41
N SER A 85 -33.87 -3.56 -26.33
CA SER A 85 -32.50 -4.02 -26.53
C SER A 85 -31.65 -2.86 -27.06
N ALA A 86 -31.27 -1.94 -26.17
CA ALA A 86 -30.31 -0.88 -26.46
C ALA A 86 -28.89 -1.47 -26.43
N GLU A 87 -28.42 -1.94 -27.59
CA GLU A 87 -27.04 -2.33 -27.83
C GLU A 87 -26.13 -1.09 -27.78
N LEU A 88 -25.86 -0.61 -26.56
CA LEU A 88 -24.92 0.47 -26.30
C LEU A 88 -23.49 -0.04 -26.57
N SER A 89 -23.06 0.13 -27.81
CA SER A 89 -21.69 -0.16 -28.21
C SER A 89 -20.69 0.58 -27.30
N ALA A 90 -19.77 -0.18 -26.71
CA ALA A 90 -18.81 0.28 -25.71
C ALA A 90 -17.90 1.48 -26.08
N PRO A 91 -17.63 1.83 -27.36
CA PRO A 91 -16.72 2.95 -27.67
C PRO A 91 -17.20 4.34 -27.21
N ALA A 92 -18.50 4.59 -27.14
CA ALA A 92 -19.02 5.95 -26.92
C ALA A 92 -18.81 6.45 -25.48
N ALA A 93 -19.13 5.61 -24.48
CA ALA A 93 -18.92 5.94 -23.06
C ALA A 93 -17.43 6.08 -22.69
N TYR A 94 -16.54 5.46 -23.47
CA TYR A 94 -15.09 5.57 -23.29
C TYR A 94 -14.55 6.96 -23.69
N ALA A 95 -15.12 7.55 -24.75
CA ALA A 95 -14.66 8.83 -25.29
C ALA A 95 -15.00 10.04 -24.39
N GLU A 96 -16.12 10.02 -23.67
CA GLU A 96 -16.45 11.09 -22.73
C GLU A 96 -15.67 10.99 -21.42
N PHE A 97 -15.38 9.77 -20.93
CA PHE A 97 -14.55 9.59 -19.74
C PHE A 97 -13.11 10.11 -19.94
N ALA A 98 -12.50 9.82 -21.09
CA ALA A 98 -11.11 10.23 -21.37
C ALA A 98 -10.93 11.76 -21.44
N ARG A 99 -11.97 12.51 -21.82
CA ARG A 99 -11.88 13.98 -22.02
C ARG A 99 -11.65 14.78 -20.73
N GLY A 100 -11.96 14.21 -19.56
CA GLY A 100 -11.69 14.86 -18.27
C GLY A 100 -10.28 14.64 -17.71
N TRP A 101 -9.48 13.75 -18.32
CA TRP A 101 -8.25 13.20 -17.72
C TRP A 101 -6.96 13.70 -18.36
N PHE A 102 -7.02 14.34 -19.53
CA PHE A 102 -5.84 14.71 -20.31
C PHE A 102 -5.86 16.17 -20.73
N SER A 103 -4.70 16.82 -20.65
CA SER A 103 -4.49 18.20 -21.11
C SER A 103 -4.75 18.33 -22.60
N GLU A 104 -5.59 19.30 -23.02
CA GLU A 104 -5.76 19.67 -24.43
C GLU A 104 -4.57 20.49 -24.97
N ALA A 105 -3.41 19.83 -25.13
CA ALA A 105 -2.25 20.24 -25.92
C ALA A 105 -1.29 19.02 -26.03
N GLU A 106 -0.78 18.57 -27.18
CA GLU A 106 -0.73 19.11 -28.55
C GLU A 106 -1.03 18.01 -29.61
N PRO A 107 -1.41 18.36 -30.86
CA PRO A 107 -1.77 17.37 -31.87
C PRO A 107 -0.63 16.95 -32.84
N LEU A 108 -0.71 15.67 -33.27
CA LEU A 108 -0.19 15.10 -34.52
C LEU A 108 1.35 15.06 -34.76
N GLN A 109 1.91 13.83 -34.72
CA GLN A 109 2.93 13.43 -35.69
C GLN A 109 3.09 11.91 -35.92
N LEU A 110 2.08 11.22 -36.47
CA LEU A 110 2.30 10.05 -37.36
C LEU A 110 1.09 9.70 -38.23
N ALA A 111 0.82 10.51 -39.27
CA ALA A 111 -0.25 10.24 -40.24
C ALA A 111 0.18 10.53 -41.69
N GLN A 112 1.32 9.99 -42.11
CA GLN A 112 1.78 10.09 -43.50
C GLN A 112 2.64 8.89 -43.97
N ALA A 113 2.15 7.67 -43.70
CA ALA A 113 2.78 6.43 -44.17
C ALA A 113 1.77 5.32 -44.55
N ALA A 114 0.56 5.68 -45.00
CA ALA A 114 -0.38 4.77 -45.67
C ALA A 114 -1.50 5.57 -46.38
N GLY A 115 -1.25 6.05 -47.60
CA GLY A 115 -2.32 6.56 -48.46
C GLY A 115 -3.10 5.40 -49.08
N GLY A 116 -4.40 5.28 -48.79
CA GLY A 116 -5.23 4.17 -49.26
C GLY A 116 -6.72 4.50 -49.23
N SER A 117 -7.19 5.28 -50.21
CA SER A 117 -8.57 5.71 -50.35
C SER A 117 -9.54 4.53 -50.54
N ALA A 118 -10.70 4.59 -49.86
CA ALA A 118 -11.85 3.74 -50.15
C ALA A 118 -13.00 4.60 -50.70
N THR A 119 -13.12 4.69 -52.03
CA THR A 119 -14.34 5.20 -52.69
C THR A 119 -15.23 4.04 -53.11
N GLY A 120 -16.55 4.21 -52.92
CA GLY A 120 -17.54 3.18 -53.16
C GLY A 120 -17.64 2.70 -54.62
N SER A 121 -18.16 1.49 -54.79
CA SER A 121 -18.29 0.80 -56.07
C SER A 121 -19.59 1.16 -56.81
N THR A 122 -19.46 1.78 -57.99
CA THR A 122 -20.48 1.75 -59.04
C THR A 122 -19.84 1.83 -60.43
N GLY A 123 -20.24 0.96 -61.36
CA GLY A 123 -20.17 1.25 -62.81
C GLY A 123 -19.04 0.62 -63.62
N ALA A 124 -19.34 -0.55 -64.19
CA ALA A 124 -19.15 -0.93 -65.60
C ALA A 124 -17.78 -0.84 -66.34
N ALA A 125 -17.53 -1.93 -67.08
CA ALA A 125 -16.84 -2.03 -68.38
C ALA A 125 -15.29 -1.91 -68.47
N ALA A 126 -14.71 -3.00 -68.96
CA ALA A 126 -13.41 -3.09 -69.65
C ALA A 126 -13.48 -2.34 -71.03
N PRO A 127 -12.37 -2.05 -71.77
CA PRO A 127 -11.18 -2.90 -71.89
C PRO A 127 -9.79 -2.24 -72.00
N ALA A 128 -8.80 -3.14 -72.09
CA ALA A 128 -7.37 -3.00 -72.30
C ALA A 128 -6.82 -1.83 -73.17
N SER A 129 -5.61 -1.37 -72.85
CA SER A 129 -4.46 -1.45 -73.78
C SER A 129 -3.10 -1.02 -73.16
N SER A 130 -2.05 -1.45 -73.85
CA SER A 130 -0.59 -1.41 -73.61
C SER A 130 0.14 -0.05 -73.67
N GLY A 131 1.31 0.03 -73.01
CA GLY A 131 2.41 1.02 -73.19
C GLY A 131 3.20 1.19 -71.87
N PHE A 132 4.52 1.00 -71.69
CA PHE A 132 5.73 1.30 -72.51
C PHE A 132 5.73 2.78 -72.97
N SER A 133 6.72 3.66 -72.69
CA SER A 133 8.15 3.47 -72.31
C SER A 133 8.70 4.67 -71.43
N PRO A 134 10.01 5.07 -71.34
CA PRO A 134 10.63 5.40 -70.04
C PRO A 134 11.35 6.78 -69.91
N GLY A 135 12.00 7.04 -68.78
CA GLY A 135 13.01 8.10 -68.57
C GLY A 135 13.67 7.96 -67.18
N LEU A 136 14.92 7.50 -67.02
CA LEU A 136 16.24 8.12 -67.28
C LEU A 136 16.82 8.86 -66.04
N GLY A 137 18.05 8.48 -65.63
CA GLY A 137 18.82 9.08 -64.52
C GLY A 137 19.14 8.08 -63.39
N SER A 138 19.99 7.06 -63.57
CA SER A 138 21.47 7.11 -63.52
C SER A 138 22.08 7.69 -62.23
N LEU A 139 22.73 6.86 -61.39
CA LEU A 139 24.21 6.81 -61.23
C LEU A 139 24.72 5.72 -60.23
N PHE A 140 25.85 5.07 -60.57
CA PHE A 140 26.74 4.17 -59.78
C PHE A 140 26.11 3.04 -58.92
N SER A 141 26.29 1.73 -59.18
CA SER A 141 27.53 0.89 -59.31
C SER A 141 28.32 0.82 -57.99
N LEU A 142 28.68 -0.34 -57.41
CA LEU A 142 29.55 -1.39 -57.98
C LEU A 142 29.73 -2.62 -57.03
N LEU A 143 29.83 -3.85 -57.58
CA LEU A 143 30.46 -5.12 -57.05
C LEU A 143 30.09 -5.68 -55.65
N GLY A 144 29.92 -7.01 -55.43
CA GLY A 144 29.86 -8.18 -56.33
C GLY A 144 29.52 -9.47 -55.54
N VAL A 145 28.63 -10.37 -56.01
CA VAL A 145 28.87 -11.66 -56.73
C VAL A 145 30.12 -12.44 -56.26
N ALA A 146 30.14 -13.78 -56.05
CA ALA A 146 29.29 -14.90 -56.50
C ALA A 146 29.37 -16.11 -55.50
N GLY A 147 28.64 -17.23 -55.61
CA GLY A 147 27.62 -17.61 -56.60
C GLY A 147 27.01 -19.02 -56.44
N LEU A 148 26.18 -19.38 -57.43
CA LEU A 148 25.91 -20.70 -58.04
C LEU A 148 25.68 -21.97 -57.17
N ALA A 149 24.47 -22.54 -57.26
CA ALA A 149 24.17 -23.83 -57.96
C ALA A 149 22.76 -24.37 -57.63
N GLY A 150 22.20 -25.20 -58.53
CA GLY A 150 21.21 -26.22 -58.16
C GLY A 150 19.73 -25.95 -58.48
N SER A 151 19.29 -26.34 -59.68
CA SER A 151 17.88 -26.45 -60.04
C SER A 151 17.26 -27.79 -59.57
N SER A 152 16.01 -27.79 -59.09
CA SER A 152 15.02 -28.84 -59.40
C SER A 152 13.63 -28.55 -58.81
N ALA A 153 12.64 -29.20 -59.43
CA ALA A 153 11.20 -28.98 -59.38
C ALA A 153 10.48 -29.07 -58.02
N GLY A 154 9.38 -28.29 -57.93
CA GLY A 154 8.06 -28.82 -57.57
C GLY A 154 7.48 -28.46 -56.19
N GLY A 155 6.16 -28.30 -56.15
CA GLY A 155 5.36 -28.22 -54.92
C GLY A 155 4.87 -26.83 -54.54
N GLY A 156 3.56 -26.61 -54.56
CA GLY A 156 2.94 -25.37 -54.09
C GLY A 156 2.84 -25.29 -52.57
N GLY A 157 2.77 -24.07 -52.03
CA GLY A 157 2.75 -23.82 -50.59
C GLY A 157 2.44 -22.36 -50.22
N LEU A 158 1.42 -21.76 -50.84
CA LEU A 158 0.94 -20.42 -50.48
C LEU A 158 0.14 -20.48 -49.16
N ALA A 159 0.80 -20.36 -48.01
CA ALA A 159 0.14 -20.17 -46.71
C ALA A 159 1.05 -19.48 -45.66
N GLY A 160 1.85 -18.50 -46.09
CA GLY A 160 2.60 -17.62 -45.19
C GLY A 160 1.74 -16.48 -44.66
N GLY A 161 0.65 -16.80 -43.97
CA GLY A 161 -0.21 -15.80 -43.33
C GLY A 161 0.53 -15.13 -42.18
N ALA A 162 1.19 -14.00 -42.46
CA ALA A 162 1.71 -13.15 -41.41
C ALA A 162 0.55 -12.75 -40.51
N SER A 163 0.57 -13.22 -39.26
CA SER A 163 -0.35 -12.70 -38.24
C SER A 163 -0.17 -11.20 -38.23
N ALA A 164 -1.24 -10.46 -38.54
CA ALA A 164 -1.26 -9.03 -38.28
C ALA A 164 -0.84 -8.86 -36.82
N GLY A 165 0.20 -8.07 -36.59
CA GLY A 165 0.67 -7.80 -35.24
C GLY A 165 -0.51 -7.28 -34.42
N ALA A 166 -0.67 -7.78 -33.19
CA ALA A 166 -1.71 -7.29 -32.30
C ALA A 166 -1.62 -5.76 -32.28
N ALA A 167 -2.76 -5.07 -32.45
CA ALA A 167 -2.79 -3.62 -32.44
C ALA A 167 -2.08 -3.12 -31.17
N PRO A 168 -1.21 -2.10 -31.28
CA PRO A 168 -0.45 -1.63 -30.13
C PRO A 168 -1.43 -1.29 -29.00
N LYS A 169 -1.20 -1.87 -27.83
CA LYS A 169 -1.98 -1.59 -26.62
C LYS A 169 -2.01 -0.06 -26.42
N PRO A 170 -3.17 0.53 -26.08
CA PRO A 170 -3.25 1.97 -25.88
C PRO A 170 -2.44 2.37 -24.65
N VAL A 171 -1.24 2.91 -24.87
CA VAL A 171 -0.37 3.44 -23.81
C VAL A 171 -0.72 4.91 -23.56
N VAL A 172 -0.78 5.28 -22.28
CA VAL A 172 -1.13 6.63 -21.81
C VAL A 172 0.00 7.15 -20.93
N THR A 173 0.43 8.39 -21.15
CA THR A 173 1.34 9.08 -20.22
C THR A 173 0.54 9.56 -19.00
N ALA A 174 0.88 9.05 -17.82
CA ALA A 174 0.31 9.43 -16.54
C ALA A 174 1.37 10.10 -15.65
N ASN A 175 0.95 11.09 -14.86
CA ASN A 175 1.76 11.65 -13.78
C ASN A 175 1.26 11.04 -12.47
N MET A 176 2.19 10.48 -11.70
CA MET A 176 1.94 9.70 -10.50
C MET A 176 2.65 10.32 -9.30
N GLU A 177 2.08 10.19 -8.11
CA GLU A 177 2.68 10.63 -6.86
C GLU A 177 2.76 9.48 -5.86
N VAL A 178 3.91 9.31 -5.20
CA VAL A 178 4.15 8.24 -4.22
C VAL A 178 4.08 8.82 -2.81
N ILE A 179 3.04 8.45 -2.07
CA ILE A 179 2.65 9.08 -0.81
C ILE A 179 2.37 8.02 0.27
N ASN A 180 3.35 7.81 1.14
CA ASN A 180 3.15 7.40 2.53
C ASN A 180 3.12 8.68 3.40
N GLY A 181 4.26 9.30 3.69
CA GLY A 181 4.53 10.70 3.29
C GLY A 181 5.16 10.76 1.89
N TYR A 182 5.45 11.93 1.32
CA TYR A 182 6.09 11.98 -0.01
C TYR A 182 7.36 11.13 -0.05
N VAL A 183 7.45 10.21 -1.01
CA VAL A 183 8.57 9.27 -1.11
C VAL A 183 9.48 9.67 -2.27
N ALA A 184 10.62 10.28 -1.95
CA ALA A 184 11.61 10.73 -2.94
C ALA A 184 12.61 9.60 -3.28
N GLY A 185 13.04 9.50 -4.54
CA GLY A 185 13.99 8.47 -4.97
C GLY A 185 13.42 7.04 -5.05
N ALA A 186 12.10 6.88 -5.16
CA ALA A 186 11.46 5.58 -5.34
C ALA A 186 11.39 5.21 -6.82
N LYS A 187 11.72 3.95 -7.15
CA LYS A 187 11.46 3.40 -8.49
C LYS A 187 9.97 3.10 -8.63
N VAL A 188 9.42 3.35 -9.81
CA VAL A 188 8.00 3.07 -10.12
C VAL A 188 7.92 2.33 -11.45
N TRP A 189 7.09 1.29 -11.53
CA TRP A 189 6.86 0.51 -12.76
C TRP A 189 5.46 -0.08 -12.79
N GLN A 190 4.99 -0.46 -13.99
CA GLN A 190 3.76 -1.22 -14.15
C GLN A 190 4.06 -2.72 -14.20
N ASP A 191 3.79 -3.41 -13.09
CA ASP A 191 3.93 -4.86 -12.91
C ASP A 191 2.81 -5.59 -13.67
N ASN A 192 3.06 -5.86 -14.95
CA ASN A 192 2.08 -6.39 -15.89
C ASN A 192 1.88 -7.91 -15.77
N ASN A 193 2.81 -8.62 -15.13
CA ASN A 193 2.69 -10.05 -14.85
C ASN A 193 2.29 -10.37 -13.39
N SER A 194 2.20 -9.35 -12.54
CA SER A 194 1.84 -9.42 -11.12
C SER A 194 2.84 -10.19 -10.22
N ASN A 195 4.13 -10.23 -10.59
CA ASN A 195 5.17 -10.94 -9.82
C ASN A 195 5.91 -10.08 -8.78
N GLY A 196 5.68 -8.76 -8.75
CA GLY A 196 6.32 -7.84 -7.80
C GLY A 196 7.80 -7.51 -8.09
N GLN A 197 8.31 -7.86 -9.27
CA GLN A 197 9.67 -7.56 -9.74
C GLN A 197 9.59 -6.61 -10.94
N ILE A 198 10.72 -6.01 -11.33
CA ILE A 198 10.82 -5.16 -12.53
C ILE A 198 11.34 -6.05 -13.66
N ASP A 199 10.47 -6.39 -14.61
CA ASP A 199 10.82 -7.26 -15.74
C ASP A 199 11.15 -6.50 -17.03
N ALA A 200 11.88 -7.17 -17.91
CA ALA A 200 12.25 -6.62 -19.22
C ALA A 200 11.01 -6.42 -20.11
N GLY A 201 10.75 -5.17 -20.48
CA GLY A 201 9.59 -4.77 -21.29
C GLY A 201 8.41 -4.25 -20.47
N GLU A 202 8.51 -4.22 -19.14
CA GLU A 202 7.55 -3.51 -18.30
C GLU A 202 7.79 -1.99 -18.36
N PRO A 203 6.73 -1.15 -18.38
CA PRO A 203 6.91 0.28 -18.31
C PRO A 203 7.48 0.72 -16.97
N VAL A 204 8.58 1.46 -17.01
CA VAL A 204 9.23 2.08 -15.84
C VAL A 204 8.97 3.59 -15.91
N GLY A 205 8.64 4.19 -14.76
CA GLY A 205 8.46 5.63 -14.64
C GLY A 205 9.78 6.39 -14.69
N TRP A 206 9.70 7.66 -15.07
CA TRP A 206 10.82 8.58 -15.07
C TRP A 206 10.44 10.00 -14.64
N TRP A 207 11.44 10.74 -14.20
CA TRP A 207 11.42 12.17 -13.97
C TRP A 207 12.56 12.79 -14.76
N ASP A 208 12.24 13.46 -15.88
CA ASP A 208 13.20 14.23 -16.68
C ASP A 208 13.71 15.41 -15.83
N LYS A 209 14.83 15.17 -15.14
CA LYS A 209 15.40 16.04 -14.13
C LYS A 209 16.16 17.20 -14.76
N ASN A 210 16.57 17.03 -16.02
CA ASN A 210 17.40 17.98 -16.73
C ASN A 210 16.67 18.69 -17.90
N GLY A 211 15.44 18.30 -18.20
CA GLY A 211 14.54 18.91 -19.18
C GLY A 211 14.93 18.63 -20.63
N ASN A 212 15.64 17.53 -20.92
CA ASN A 212 16.16 17.25 -22.26
C ASN A 212 15.24 16.37 -23.13
N GLY A 213 14.11 15.90 -22.59
CA GLY A 213 13.15 15.05 -23.29
C GLY A 213 13.62 13.61 -23.52
N LYS A 214 14.60 13.12 -22.75
CA LYS A 214 15.14 11.75 -22.81
C LYS A 214 15.11 11.14 -21.41
N LEU A 215 15.28 9.82 -21.37
CA LEU A 215 15.45 9.07 -20.14
C LEU A 215 16.94 8.83 -19.87
N ASP A 216 17.54 9.62 -18.98
CA ASP A 216 18.92 9.44 -18.56
C ASP A 216 19.07 8.51 -17.33
N ALA A 217 20.30 8.09 -17.05
CA ALA A 217 20.59 7.25 -15.90
C ALA A 217 20.42 8.03 -14.59
N GLY A 218 19.57 7.53 -13.68
CA GLY A 218 19.21 8.22 -12.43
C GLY A 218 17.94 9.07 -12.53
N GLU A 219 17.23 9.02 -13.66
CA GLU A 219 15.91 9.64 -13.83
C GLU A 219 14.75 8.65 -13.67
N GLN A 220 15.01 7.39 -13.34
CA GLN A 220 14.02 6.30 -13.17
C GLN A 220 13.42 6.25 -11.76
N GLU A 221 13.44 7.38 -11.05
CA GLU A 221 13.11 7.51 -9.64
C GLU A 221 12.30 8.80 -9.40
N THR A 222 11.44 8.79 -8.39
CA THR A 222 10.62 9.96 -8.03
C THR A 222 11.43 11.19 -7.64
N ASN A 223 10.90 12.38 -7.94
CA ASN A 223 11.50 13.65 -7.52
C ASN A 223 11.41 13.88 -6.00
N ALA A 224 11.83 15.06 -5.51
CA ALA A 224 11.78 15.38 -4.08
C ALA A 224 10.35 15.45 -3.53
N GLU A 225 9.38 15.74 -4.39
CA GLU A 225 7.94 15.80 -4.13
C GLU A 225 7.27 14.41 -4.26
N GLY A 226 8.02 13.35 -4.53
CA GLY A 226 7.49 11.99 -4.71
C GLY A 226 6.78 11.77 -6.06
N GLN A 227 6.92 12.68 -7.01
CA GLN A 227 6.26 12.66 -8.31
C GLN A 227 7.11 11.94 -9.37
N ILE A 228 6.45 11.29 -10.33
CA ILE A 228 7.08 10.62 -11.47
C ILE A 228 6.10 10.52 -12.66
N THR A 229 6.59 10.56 -13.88
CA THR A 229 5.81 10.32 -15.10
C THR A 229 5.98 8.86 -15.53
N ILE A 230 4.94 8.20 -16.02
CA ILE A 230 5.02 6.81 -16.52
C ILE A 230 4.09 6.61 -17.72
N GLN A 231 4.52 5.77 -18.67
CA GLN A 231 3.69 5.33 -19.78
C GLN A 231 3.00 4.02 -19.41
N ILE A 232 1.69 4.06 -19.11
CA ILE A 232 0.93 2.91 -18.63
C ILE A 232 -0.02 2.36 -19.69
N ASP A 233 -0.24 1.04 -19.67
CA ASP A 233 -1.43 0.43 -20.25
C ASP A 233 -2.58 0.54 -19.24
N PRO A 234 -3.69 1.27 -19.51
CA PRO A 234 -4.81 1.39 -18.58
C PRO A 234 -5.56 0.08 -18.32
N GLN A 235 -5.27 -0.98 -19.08
CA GLN A 235 -5.74 -2.37 -18.89
C GLN A 235 -4.60 -3.31 -18.44
N GLY A 236 -3.42 -2.77 -18.16
CA GLY A 236 -2.28 -3.50 -17.64
C GLY A 236 -2.39 -3.81 -16.14
N GLY A 237 -1.32 -4.38 -15.61
CA GLY A 237 -1.23 -4.71 -14.18
C GLY A 237 -1.07 -3.49 -13.28
N PRO A 238 -0.96 -3.69 -11.95
CA PRO A 238 -0.78 -2.60 -10.99
C PRO A 238 0.51 -1.82 -11.22
N VAL A 239 0.48 -0.53 -10.89
CA VAL A 239 1.69 0.29 -10.79
C VAL A 239 2.26 0.08 -9.38
N ARG A 240 3.56 -0.20 -9.26
CA ARG A 240 4.25 -0.51 -7.99
C ARG A 240 5.41 0.43 -7.70
N THR A 241 5.83 0.48 -6.44
CA THR A 241 7.03 1.18 -5.99
C THR A 241 8.08 0.26 -5.35
N GLN A 242 9.34 0.67 -5.39
CA GLN A 242 10.43 0.05 -4.64
C GLN A 242 11.41 1.13 -4.14
N GLY A 243 11.73 1.06 -2.84
CA GLY A 243 12.69 1.94 -2.20
C GLY A 243 12.23 3.39 -2.08
N GLY A 244 13.18 4.30 -2.20
CA GLY A 244 12.99 5.73 -1.89
C GLY A 244 13.04 6.05 -0.40
N THR A 245 12.89 7.33 -0.08
CA THR A 245 12.95 7.90 1.27
C THR A 245 11.65 8.64 1.56
N ASP A 246 10.94 8.26 2.62
CA ASP A 246 9.75 8.98 3.07
C ASP A 246 10.19 10.25 3.80
N LEU A 247 9.82 11.41 3.26
CA LEU A 247 10.18 12.71 3.82
C LEU A 247 9.69 12.93 5.26
N SER A 248 8.54 12.36 5.63
CA SER A 248 7.96 12.50 6.96
C SER A 248 8.69 11.69 8.04
N THR A 249 9.54 10.74 7.64
CA THR A 249 10.42 9.98 8.54
C THR A 249 11.90 10.34 8.36
N GLY A 250 12.28 10.87 7.19
CA GLY A 250 13.66 11.05 6.77
C GLY A 250 14.41 9.71 6.67
N LYS A 251 13.73 8.62 6.31
CA LYS A 251 14.26 7.25 6.26
C LYS A 251 13.74 6.47 5.05
N ALA A 252 14.47 5.42 4.70
CA ALA A 252 14.16 4.56 3.55
C ALA A 252 12.82 3.83 3.74
N VAL A 253 12.06 3.73 2.66
CA VAL A 253 10.84 2.91 2.60
C VAL A 253 11.23 1.46 2.27
N THR A 254 10.78 0.52 3.10
CA THR A 254 11.05 -0.92 2.97
C THR A 254 9.90 -1.68 2.30
N ASN A 255 8.66 -1.25 2.51
CA ASN A 255 7.48 -1.80 1.85
C ASN A 255 7.39 -1.42 0.36
N SER A 256 6.94 -2.35 -0.48
CA SER A 256 6.43 -1.99 -1.82
C SER A 256 4.98 -1.50 -1.70
N PHE A 257 4.70 -0.31 -2.24
CA PHE A 257 3.33 0.18 -2.43
C PHE A 257 2.86 -0.11 -3.85
N SER A 258 1.54 -0.12 -4.05
CA SER A 258 0.93 -0.28 -5.36
C SER A 258 -0.34 0.53 -5.53
N ALA A 259 -0.71 0.78 -6.78
CA ALA A 259 -1.98 1.37 -7.17
C ALA A 259 -2.55 0.64 -8.39
N PRO A 260 -3.89 0.61 -8.56
CA PRO A 260 -4.50 0.25 -9.83
C PRO A 260 -4.00 1.15 -10.95
N ALA A 261 -3.88 0.63 -12.18
CA ALA A 261 -3.41 1.35 -13.38
C ALA A 261 -4.23 2.59 -13.79
N ARG A 262 -5.21 3.01 -12.99
CA ARG A 262 -6.11 4.15 -13.23
C ARG A 262 -6.11 5.17 -12.08
N GLY A 263 -5.31 4.97 -11.03
CA GLY A 263 -5.04 6.00 -10.03
C GLY A 263 -3.86 6.87 -10.43
N THR A 264 -3.73 8.04 -9.82
CA THR A 264 -2.53 8.90 -9.90
C THR A 264 -1.74 8.90 -8.59
N VAL A 265 -2.25 8.30 -7.51
CA VAL A 265 -1.56 8.24 -6.21
C VAL A 265 -1.23 6.79 -5.82
N ILE A 266 0.06 6.53 -5.54
CA ILE A 266 0.57 5.26 -5.02
C ILE A 266 0.81 5.43 -3.52
N SER A 267 0.02 4.74 -2.70
CA SER A 267 -0.04 4.95 -1.25
C SER A 267 -0.36 3.64 -0.52
N PRO A 268 -0.21 3.58 0.82
CA PRO A 268 -0.69 2.45 1.61
C PRO A 268 -2.19 2.15 1.39
N ILE A 269 -3.03 3.18 1.20
CA ILE A 269 -4.46 3.01 0.90
C ILE A 269 -4.67 2.36 -0.47
N THR A 270 -4.03 2.88 -1.53
CA THR A 270 -4.16 2.30 -2.88
C THR A 270 -3.55 0.90 -2.98
N THR A 271 -2.59 0.59 -2.11
CA THR A 271 -2.00 -0.75 -1.99
C THR A 271 -3.01 -1.76 -1.45
N VAL A 272 -3.80 -1.40 -0.43
CA VAL A 272 -4.87 -2.26 0.11
C VAL A 272 -6.05 -2.36 -0.87
N ILE A 273 -6.40 -1.27 -1.57
CA ILE A 273 -7.40 -1.30 -2.67
C ILE A 273 -6.94 -2.28 -3.76
N GLN A 274 -5.68 -2.20 -4.19
CA GLN A 274 -5.13 -3.08 -5.22
C GLN A 274 -5.05 -4.54 -4.75
N ALA A 275 -4.73 -4.80 -3.49
CA ALA A 275 -4.77 -6.14 -2.92
C ALA A 275 -6.20 -6.72 -2.87
N ALA A 276 -7.23 -5.90 -2.61
CA ALA A 276 -8.62 -6.32 -2.71
C ALA A 276 -9.04 -6.62 -4.16
N VAL A 277 -8.63 -5.79 -5.13
CA VAL A 277 -8.84 -6.07 -6.57
C VAL A 277 -8.16 -7.37 -6.99
N ALA A 278 -6.91 -7.61 -6.55
CA ALA A 278 -6.20 -8.86 -6.80
C ALA A 278 -6.87 -10.10 -6.17
N SER A 279 -7.73 -9.92 -5.16
CA SER A 279 -8.54 -11.00 -4.57
C SER A 279 -9.87 -11.26 -5.29
N GLY A 280 -10.17 -10.51 -6.36
CA GLY A 280 -11.34 -10.71 -7.23
C GLY A 280 -12.42 -9.62 -7.15
N GLU A 281 -12.25 -8.60 -6.32
CA GLU A 281 -13.20 -7.48 -6.21
C GLU A 281 -13.11 -6.51 -7.39
N SER A 282 -14.23 -5.87 -7.73
CA SER A 282 -14.16 -4.71 -8.64
C SER A 282 -13.50 -3.52 -7.94
N LEU A 283 -12.81 -2.68 -8.72
CA LEU A 283 -12.16 -1.46 -8.21
C LEU A 283 -13.13 -0.58 -7.39
N THR A 284 -14.37 -0.42 -7.87
CA THR A 284 -15.41 0.37 -7.18
C THR A 284 -15.81 -0.26 -5.84
N GLN A 285 -15.95 -1.59 -5.77
CA GLN A 285 -16.22 -2.28 -4.50
C GLN A 285 -15.05 -2.13 -3.53
N ALA A 286 -13.81 -2.38 -3.99
CA ALA A 286 -12.60 -2.24 -3.18
C ALA A 286 -12.45 -0.83 -2.59
N VAL A 287 -12.60 0.22 -3.40
CA VAL A 287 -12.59 1.63 -2.94
C VAL A 287 -13.66 1.87 -1.87
N ASN A 288 -14.90 1.43 -2.11
CA ASN A 288 -16.02 1.67 -1.19
C ASN A 288 -15.86 0.91 0.14
N MET A 289 -15.34 -0.32 0.11
CA MET A 289 -15.07 -1.09 1.33
C MET A 289 -13.94 -0.47 2.15
N VAL A 290 -12.85 -0.02 1.51
CA VAL A 290 -11.77 0.69 2.19
C VAL A 290 -12.28 2.00 2.82
N LYS A 291 -13.07 2.81 2.10
CA LYS A 291 -13.71 4.01 2.66
C LYS A 291 -14.51 3.70 3.93
N ARG A 292 -15.41 2.71 3.86
CA ARG A 292 -16.27 2.32 4.98
C ARG A 292 -15.47 1.79 6.17
N SER A 293 -14.47 0.93 5.92
CA SER A 293 -13.67 0.33 6.99
C SER A 293 -12.89 1.35 7.81
N PHE A 294 -12.41 2.43 7.18
CA PHE A 294 -11.69 3.51 7.85
C PHE A 294 -12.56 4.74 8.17
N GLY A 295 -13.88 4.67 7.97
CA GLY A 295 -14.80 5.78 8.25
C GLY A 295 -14.54 7.04 7.41
N LEU A 296 -13.97 6.87 6.22
CA LEU A 296 -13.63 7.97 5.31
C LEU A 296 -14.87 8.44 4.54
N ASP A 297 -14.88 9.73 4.19
CA ASP A 297 -15.99 10.34 3.46
C ASP A 297 -16.20 9.69 2.08
N ALA A 298 -17.48 9.49 1.71
CA ALA A 298 -17.84 8.91 0.43
C ALA A 298 -17.38 9.76 -0.77
N SER A 299 -17.26 11.08 -0.62
CA SER A 299 -16.89 12.00 -1.71
C SER A 299 -15.38 12.07 -1.99
N VAL A 300 -14.53 11.60 -1.07
CA VAL A 300 -13.07 11.60 -1.25
C VAL A 300 -12.66 10.64 -2.36
N ASP A 301 -11.81 11.04 -3.30
CA ASP A 301 -11.19 10.10 -4.23
C ASP A 301 -9.86 9.57 -3.70
N LEU A 302 -9.86 8.30 -3.28
CA LEU A 302 -8.67 7.63 -2.73
C LEU A 302 -7.62 7.26 -3.80
N LEU A 303 -7.94 7.38 -5.09
CA LEU A 303 -7.03 7.04 -6.19
C LEU A 303 -6.24 8.26 -6.70
N THR A 304 -6.65 9.48 -6.34
CA THR A 304 -6.09 10.74 -6.88
C THR A 304 -5.80 11.81 -5.82
N LEU A 305 -6.36 11.71 -4.61
CA LEU A 305 -6.10 12.67 -3.52
C LEU A 305 -4.67 12.53 -2.98
N ASP A 306 -3.91 13.62 -3.03
CA ASP A 306 -2.79 13.86 -2.11
C ASP A 306 -3.34 14.33 -0.75
N PRO A 307 -3.32 13.49 0.30
CA PRO A 307 -3.84 13.86 1.59
C PRO A 307 -2.90 14.78 2.37
N VAL A 308 -1.62 14.87 2.00
CA VAL A 308 -0.64 15.78 2.63
C VAL A 308 -0.91 17.21 2.16
N ALA A 309 -0.88 17.49 0.85
CA ALA A 309 -1.18 18.83 0.34
C ALA A 309 -2.59 19.31 0.73
N ALA A 310 -3.61 18.47 0.58
CA ALA A 310 -4.99 18.85 0.93
C ALA A 310 -5.18 19.16 2.42
N SER A 311 -4.46 18.46 3.31
CA SER A 311 -4.49 18.73 4.76
C SER A 311 -3.82 20.04 5.18
N LEU A 312 -3.00 20.65 4.32
CA LEU A 312 -2.44 21.99 4.54
C LEU A 312 -3.38 23.12 4.06
N GLY A 313 -4.53 22.76 3.47
CA GLY A 313 -5.63 23.66 3.13
C GLY A 313 -6.47 24.08 4.35
N THR A 314 -7.73 24.46 4.11
CA THR A 314 -8.68 24.88 5.17
C THR A 314 -10.07 24.32 4.94
N GLY A 315 -10.85 24.20 6.03
CA GLY A 315 -12.23 23.72 6.01
C GLY A 315 -12.36 22.21 5.74
N ALA A 316 -13.59 21.74 5.55
CA ALA A 316 -13.94 20.32 5.58
C ALA A 316 -13.10 19.40 4.67
N ALA A 317 -12.66 19.86 3.50
CA ALA A 317 -11.78 19.08 2.62
C ALA A 317 -10.42 18.77 3.29
N SER A 318 -9.89 19.72 4.06
CA SER A 318 -8.67 19.57 4.85
C SER A 318 -8.86 18.57 5.99
N ASP A 319 -10.00 18.66 6.70
CA ASP A 319 -10.35 17.77 7.80
C ASP A 319 -10.49 16.31 7.33
N GLN A 320 -11.05 16.10 6.13
CA GLN A 320 -11.12 14.76 5.53
C GLN A 320 -9.75 14.28 5.04
N ALA A 321 -8.91 15.16 4.49
CA ALA A 321 -7.55 14.81 4.07
C ALA A 321 -6.69 14.32 5.24
N ILE A 322 -6.79 14.93 6.43
CA ILE A 322 -6.12 14.43 7.64
C ILE A 322 -6.57 13.02 8.02
N LYS A 323 -7.87 12.70 7.92
CA LYS A 323 -8.37 11.33 8.20
C LYS A 323 -7.85 10.32 7.18
N VAL A 324 -7.76 10.70 5.90
CA VAL A 324 -7.17 9.87 4.84
C VAL A 324 -5.67 9.62 5.12
N LYS A 325 -4.91 10.66 5.47
CA LYS A 325 -3.49 10.52 5.87
C LYS A 325 -3.34 9.63 7.10
N ALA A 326 -4.20 9.78 8.12
CA ALA A 326 -4.18 8.95 9.32
C ALA A 326 -4.45 7.48 8.99
N ALA A 327 -5.48 7.18 8.18
CA ALA A 327 -5.78 5.82 7.73
C ALA A 327 -4.62 5.22 6.91
N ALA A 328 -4.00 5.99 6.01
CA ALA A 328 -2.84 5.55 5.24
C ALA A 328 -1.65 5.19 6.14
N VAL A 329 -1.35 6.01 7.15
CA VAL A 329 -0.25 5.72 8.09
C VAL A 329 -0.58 4.56 9.02
N GLN A 330 -1.84 4.38 9.45
CA GLN A 330 -2.25 3.19 10.20
C GLN A 330 -2.07 1.89 9.41
N ILE A 331 -2.40 1.92 8.12
CA ILE A 331 -2.15 0.83 7.18
C ILE A 331 -0.64 0.57 7.08
N SER A 332 0.17 1.59 6.78
CA SER A 332 1.62 1.40 6.61
C SER A 332 2.31 0.94 7.90
N ASN A 333 2.03 1.52 9.06
CA ASN A 333 2.53 1.04 10.35
C ASN A 333 2.25 -0.45 10.57
N THR A 334 1.05 -0.89 10.18
CA THR A 334 0.65 -2.31 10.25
C THR A 334 1.46 -3.16 9.26
N MET A 335 1.65 -2.68 8.03
CA MET A 335 2.46 -3.34 7.01
C MET A 335 3.93 -3.44 7.41
N ASP A 336 4.57 -2.35 7.84
CA ASP A 336 5.99 -2.31 8.24
C ASP A 336 6.28 -3.24 9.43
N LEU A 337 5.47 -3.18 10.49
CA LEU A 337 5.65 -4.04 11.67
C LEU A 337 5.32 -5.52 11.36
N GLY A 338 4.30 -5.77 10.53
CA GLY A 338 3.98 -7.12 10.07
C GLY A 338 5.04 -7.71 9.13
N ALA A 339 5.58 -6.91 8.22
CA ALA A 339 6.67 -7.31 7.33
C ALA A 339 7.96 -7.57 8.12
N SER A 340 8.23 -6.78 9.17
CA SER A 340 9.35 -6.98 10.09
C SER A 340 9.20 -8.23 10.94
N LEU A 341 7.99 -8.55 11.39
CA LEU A 341 7.66 -9.82 12.04
C LEU A 341 7.97 -11.02 11.12
N LEU A 342 7.46 -10.99 9.88
CA LEU A 342 7.67 -12.08 8.92
C LEU A 342 9.14 -12.21 8.48
N GLY A 343 9.81 -11.08 8.20
CA GLY A 343 11.22 -11.05 7.83
C GLY A 343 12.13 -11.52 8.97
N GLY A 344 11.88 -11.05 10.20
CA GLY A 344 12.59 -11.51 11.40
C GLY A 344 12.40 -13.01 11.67
N ALA A 345 11.23 -13.56 11.34
CA ALA A 345 10.96 -15.01 11.41
C ALA A 345 11.68 -15.83 10.31
N GLY A 346 12.20 -15.17 9.26
CA GLY A 346 12.88 -15.81 8.14
C GLY A 346 11.99 -16.09 6.93
N SER A 347 10.87 -15.38 6.77
CA SER A 347 10.05 -15.43 5.55
C SER A 347 10.84 -14.97 4.33
N GLY A 348 10.90 -15.81 3.30
CA GLY A 348 11.46 -15.48 1.98
C GLY A 348 10.41 -15.00 0.97
N ALA A 349 9.16 -14.77 1.39
CA ALA A 349 8.11 -14.22 0.55
C ALA A 349 8.14 -12.68 0.50
N ASP A 350 7.39 -12.07 -0.44
CA ASP A 350 7.09 -10.64 -0.37
C ASP A 350 6.16 -10.35 0.81
N ASN A 351 6.79 -9.99 1.94
CA ASN A 351 6.09 -9.71 3.18
C ASN A 351 5.20 -8.46 3.09
N SER A 352 5.55 -7.49 2.23
CA SER A 352 4.71 -6.31 1.97
C SER A 352 3.40 -6.71 1.28
N ALA A 353 3.48 -7.52 0.21
CA ALA A 353 2.31 -8.04 -0.47
C ALA A 353 1.45 -8.95 0.43
N LEU A 354 2.07 -9.80 1.26
CA LEU A 354 1.35 -10.62 2.25
C LEU A 354 0.59 -9.78 3.28
N MET A 355 1.18 -8.69 3.75
CA MET A 355 0.51 -7.77 4.68
C MET A 355 -0.62 -7.00 4.01
N ALA A 356 -0.42 -6.50 2.78
CA ALA A 356 -1.47 -5.84 1.99
C ALA A 356 -2.65 -6.79 1.72
N ALA A 357 -2.38 -8.04 1.33
CA ALA A 357 -3.40 -9.08 1.14
C ALA A 357 -4.13 -9.43 2.45
N SER A 358 -3.43 -9.45 3.59
CA SER A 358 -4.03 -9.71 4.91
C SER A 358 -4.93 -8.56 5.38
N LEU A 359 -4.55 -7.31 5.10
CA LEU A 359 -5.37 -6.12 5.30
C LEU A 359 -6.62 -6.14 4.41
N ALA A 360 -6.47 -6.41 3.11
CA ALA A 360 -7.59 -6.55 2.20
C ALA A 360 -8.56 -7.67 2.67
N LYS A 361 -8.03 -8.85 3.02
CA LYS A 361 -8.84 -9.96 3.56
C LYS A 361 -9.61 -9.57 4.83
N ALA A 362 -9.01 -8.78 5.72
CA ALA A 362 -9.70 -8.29 6.93
C ALA A 362 -10.87 -7.35 6.61
N ILE A 363 -10.70 -6.44 5.63
CA ILE A 363 -11.75 -5.54 5.14
C ILE A 363 -12.90 -6.32 4.50
N LEU A 364 -12.58 -7.33 3.68
CA LEU A 364 -13.55 -8.19 3.01
C LEU A 364 -14.34 -9.07 4.00
N ALA A 365 -13.65 -9.68 4.95
CA ALA A 365 -14.28 -10.51 5.99
C ALA A 365 -15.23 -9.72 6.89
N GLY A 366 -14.97 -8.42 7.10
CA GLY A 366 -15.87 -7.51 7.80
C GLY A 366 -17.01 -6.95 6.95
N GLY A 367 -17.14 -7.28 5.66
CA GLY A 367 -18.18 -6.74 4.78
C GLY A 367 -18.16 -5.20 4.65
N GLY A 368 -17.00 -4.57 4.88
CA GLY A 368 -16.90 -3.11 5.00
C GLY A 368 -17.57 -2.54 6.26
N GLU A 369 -17.59 -3.28 7.38
CA GLU A 369 -17.67 -2.72 8.73
C GLU A 369 -16.36 -2.04 9.13
N SER A 370 -16.36 -1.28 10.24
CA SER A 370 -15.20 -0.52 10.70
C SER A 370 -14.04 -1.43 11.14
N LEU A 371 -12.87 -1.24 10.53
CA LEU A 371 -11.64 -1.96 10.85
C LEU A 371 -10.76 -1.11 11.78
N ASN A 372 -10.84 -1.37 13.09
CA ASN A 372 -10.05 -0.65 14.08
C ASN A 372 -8.59 -1.14 14.13
N LEU A 373 -7.69 -0.52 13.37
CA LEU A 373 -6.24 -0.82 13.43
C LEU A 373 -5.53 -0.28 14.70
N ALA A 374 -6.22 0.40 15.62
CA ALA A 374 -5.73 0.68 16.97
C ALA A 374 -6.12 -0.41 18.00
N SER A 375 -6.83 -1.46 17.57
CA SER A 375 -7.15 -2.63 18.41
C SER A 375 -6.08 -3.72 18.26
N ALA A 376 -5.41 -4.05 19.37
CA ALA A 376 -4.41 -5.11 19.39
C ALA A 376 -5.02 -6.51 19.12
N ASN A 377 -6.29 -6.74 19.46
CA ASN A 377 -7.01 -7.96 19.08
C ASN A 377 -7.18 -8.05 17.55
N THR A 378 -7.64 -6.98 16.92
CA THR A 378 -7.86 -6.89 15.47
C THR A 378 -6.54 -7.09 14.71
N LEU A 379 -5.48 -6.44 15.16
CA LEU A 379 -4.14 -6.61 14.62
C LEU A 379 -3.58 -8.01 14.85
N SER A 380 -3.83 -8.64 16.00
CA SER A 380 -3.39 -10.02 16.25
C SER A 380 -4.04 -11.01 15.28
N SER A 381 -5.34 -10.91 15.03
CA SER A 381 -6.03 -11.74 14.03
C SER A 381 -5.52 -11.50 12.60
N LEU A 382 -5.23 -10.25 12.25
CA LEU A 382 -4.66 -9.88 10.95
C LEU A 382 -3.26 -10.45 10.76
N LEU A 383 -2.38 -10.28 11.75
CA LEU A 383 -1.01 -10.81 11.73
C LEU A 383 -1.00 -12.35 11.75
N THR A 384 -1.94 -12.99 12.42
CA THR A 384 -2.11 -14.47 12.37
C THR A 384 -2.44 -14.96 10.96
N ASN A 385 -3.29 -14.22 10.22
CA ASN A 385 -3.55 -14.51 8.80
C ASN A 385 -2.28 -14.35 7.96
N ALA A 386 -1.50 -13.29 8.17
CA ALA A 386 -0.25 -13.04 7.45
C ALA A 386 0.80 -14.13 7.70
N VAL A 387 1.02 -14.52 8.96
CA VAL A 387 1.91 -15.63 9.37
C VAL A 387 1.48 -16.96 8.76
N SER A 388 0.17 -17.21 8.67
CA SER A 388 -0.37 -18.40 8.01
C SER A 388 -0.15 -18.38 6.50
N ALA A 389 -0.35 -17.24 5.85
CA ALA A 389 -0.15 -17.05 4.41
C ALA A 389 1.33 -17.09 3.99
N ALA A 390 2.25 -16.73 4.88
CA ALA A 390 3.70 -16.77 4.65
C ALA A 390 4.28 -18.19 4.53
N GLY A 391 3.50 -19.25 4.74
CA GLY A 391 3.93 -20.64 4.57
C GLY A 391 4.99 -21.12 5.58
N LEU A 392 5.19 -20.38 6.67
CA LEU A 392 6.23 -20.67 7.67
C LEU A 392 6.05 -22.04 8.33
N SER A 393 7.17 -22.71 8.64
CA SER A 393 7.18 -24.03 9.28
C SER A 393 8.31 -24.17 10.31
N GLY A 394 8.16 -25.14 11.22
CA GLY A 394 9.10 -25.38 12.32
C GLY A 394 9.46 -24.11 13.10
N ALA A 395 10.74 -23.98 13.47
CA ALA A 395 11.24 -22.86 14.27
C ALA A 395 10.97 -21.46 13.68
N ALA A 396 10.78 -21.32 12.36
CA ALA A 396 10.40 -20.05 11.74
C ALA A 396 8.94 -19.68 12.08
N ARG A 397 8.04 -20.65 12.04
CA ARG A 397 6.65 -20.50 12.50
C ARG A 397 6.62 -20.16 13.99
N ASP A 398 7.35 -20.91 14.81
CA ASP A 398 7.33 -20.75 16.27
C ASP A 398 7.79 -19.34 16.69
N LYS A 399 8.84 -18.81 16.04
CA LYS A 399 9.30 -17.41 16.21
C LYS A 399 8.24 -16.39 15.84
N ALA A 400 7.56 -16.57 14.70
CA ALA A 400 6.51 -15.66 14.25
C ALA A 400 5.33 -15.66 15.24
N HIS A 401 4.85 -16.84 15.64
CA HIS A 401 3.73 -16.96 16.60
C HIS A 401 4.07 -16.35 17.97
N ALA A 402 5.28 -16.57 18.49
CA ALA A 402 5.71 -16.00 19.76
C ALA A 402 5.71 -14.46 19.78
N ALA A 403 5.85 -13.81 18.62
CA ALA A 403 5.92 -12.36 18.51
C ALA A 403 4.61 -11.67 18.06
N LEU A 404 3.57 -12.43 17.67
CA LEU A 404 2.27 -11.89 17.24
C LEU A 404 1.70 -10.85 18.21
N ALA A 405 1.60 -11.20 19.50
CA ALA A 405 1.03 -10.31 20.52
C ALA A 405 1.88 -9.04 20.74
N THR A 406 3.21 -9.16 20.69
CA THR A 406 4.13 -8.01 20.83
C THR A 406 3.97 -7.05 19.64
N THR A 407 3.97 -7.60 18.43
CA THR A 407 3.79 -6.85 17.17
C THR A 407 2.43 -6.13 17.16
N ALA A 408 1.36 -6.83 17.53
CA ALA A 408 0.00 -6.29 17.58
C ALA A 408 -0.13 -5.12 18.58
N VAL A 409 0.51 -5.21 19.74
CA VAL A 409 0.47 -4.16 20.77
C VAL A 409 1.25 -2.91 20.34
N ILE A 410 2.43 -3.07 19.75
CA ILE A 410 3.25 -1.95 19.27
C ILE A 410 2.55 -1.25 18.11
N ALA A 411 2.02 -2.00 17.13
CA ALA A 411 1.25 -1.46 16.01
C ALA A 411 -0.01 -0.72 16.50
N ALA A 412 -0.76 -1.32 17.43
CA ALA A 412 -1.94 -0.70 18.03
C ALA A 412 -1.61 0.62 18.75
N ASN A 413 -0.48 0.71 19.48
CA ASN A 413 -0.04 1.93 20.15
C ASN A 413 0.29 3.05 19.16
N ALA A 414 1.05 2.75 18.11
CA ALA A 414 1.34 3.70 17.04
C ALA A 414 0.05 4.17 16.35
N ASN A 415 -0.84 3.23 16.03
CA ASN A 415 -2.10 3.52 15.35
C ASN A 415 -3.10 4.28 16.23
N ALA A 416 -3.11 4.07 17.55
CA ALA A 416 -3.86 4.87 18.51
C ALA A 416 -3.30 6.30 18.64
N THR A 417 -1.99 6.48 18.48
CA THR A 417 -1.36 7.81 18.45
C THR A 417 -1.75 8.57 17.18
N VAL A 418 -1.70 7.89 16.03
CA VAL A 418 -2.15 8.42 14.73
C VAL A 418 -3.66 8.72 14.73
N ALA A 419 -4.47 7.87 15.37
CA ALA A 419 -5.92 8.08 15.51
C ALA A 419 -6.27 9.32 16.35
N GLU A 420 -5.45 9.66 17.35
CA GLU A 420 -5.66 10.88 18.15
C GLU A 420 -5.17 12.13 17.43
N ALA A 421 -4.10 12.03 16.63
CA ALA A 421 -3.49 13.17 15.97
C ALA A 421 -4.47 13.95 15.06
N VAL A 422 -5.52 13.29 14.55
CA VAL A 422 -6.60 13.94 13.77
C VAL A 422 -7.42 14.96 14.56
N ASN A 423 -7.35 14.92 15.90
CA ASN A 423 -8.03 15.84 16.81
C ASN A 423 -7.14 17.03 17.22
N ALA A 424 -5.93 17.16 16.67
CA ALA A 424 -5.06 18.31 16.93
C ALA A 424 -5.71 19.62 16.43
N PRO A 425 -5.48 20.76 17.12
CA PRO A 425 -6.11 22.03 16.76
C PRO A 425 -5.59 22.63 15.45
N ASP A 426 -4.43 22.16 14.97
CA ASP A 426 -3.81 22.55 13.70
C ASP A 426 -3.33 21.30 12.93
N HIS A 427 -3.52 21.30 11.62
CA HIS A 427 -3.19 20.16 10.78
C HIS A 427 -1.68 19.92 10.62
N LYS A 428 -0.81 20.91 10.82
CA LYS A 428 0.65 20.69 10.85
C LYS A 428 1.09 20.04 12.17
N GLU A 429 0.42 20.35 13.28
CA GLU A 429 0.57 19.58 14.52
C GLU A 429 0.12 18.13 14.31
N ALA A 430 -1.06 17.90 13.71
CA ALA A 430 -1.54 16.56 13.35
C ALA A 430 -0.51 15.78 12.49
N LEU A 431 -0.07 16.36 11.36
CA LEU A 431 0.90 15.76 10.45
C LEU A 431 2.25 15.49 11.13
N THR A 432 2.67 16.35 12.06
CA THR A 432 3.90 16.14 12.82
C THR A 432 3.78 14.97 13.79
N VAL A 433 2.69 14.88 14.57
CA VAL A 433 2.45 13.74 15.46
C VAL A 433 2.34 12.44 14.66
N ILE A 434 1.66 12.47 13.50
CA ILE A 434 1.54 11.35 12.57
C ILE A 434 2.93 10.92 12.07
N GLY A 435 3.74 11.83 11.51
CA GLY A 435 5.08 11.52 10.99
C GLY A 435 6.05 11.00 12.06
N ARG A 436 5.94 11.47 13.30
CA ARG A 436 6.75 10.98 14.44
C ARG A 436 6.31 9.59 14.91
N ALA A 437 5.01 9.35 15.01
CA ALA A 437 4.47 8.01 15.31
C ALA A 437 4.85 7.01 14.20
N GLN A 438 4.79 7.46 12.94
CA GLN A 438 5.23 6.74 11.76
C GLN A 438 6.73 6.36 11.84
N ARG A 439 7.61 7.34 12.09
CA ARG A 439 9.06 7.14 12.23
C ARG A 439 9.46 6.12 13.30
N LEU A 440 8.74 6.10 14.43
CA LEU A 440 8.94 5.06 15.44
C LEU A 440 8.45 3.69 14.99
N ALA A 441 7.21 3.61 14.50
CA ALA A 441 6.58 2.34 14.15
C ALA A 441 7.29 1.65 12.98
N GLN A 442 7.53 2.38 11.89
CA GLN A 442 7.99 1.83 10.62
C GLN A 442 9.49 1.55 10.58
N VAL A 443 10.28 2.22 11.43
CA VAL A 443 11.75 2.11 11.44
C VAL A 443 12.23 1.52 12.76
N GLU A 444 12.18 2.28 13.86
CA GLU A 444 12.86 1.88 15.10
C GLU A 444 12.24 0.65 15.75
N ALA A 445 10.92 0.58 15.80
CA ALA A 445 10.19 -0.56 16.33
C ALA A 445 10.26 -1.76 15.37
N SER A 446 10.16 -1.53 14.05
CA SER A 446 10.36 -2.55 13.00
C SER A 446 11.73 -3.23 13.08
N ASP A 447 12.81 -2.46 13.12
CA ASP A 447 14.18 -2.97 13.21
C ASP A 447 14.41 -3.77 14.50
N ALA A 448 13.96 -3.21 15.64
CA ALA A 448 14.09 -3.86 16.94
C ALA A 448 13.25 -5.14 17.03
N LEU A 449 12.03 -5.15 16.47
CA LEU A 449 11.17 -6.32 16.35
C LEU A 449 11.80 -7.40 15.48
N SER A 450 12.25 -7.06 14.27
CA SER A 450 12.90 -8.00 13.35
C SER A 450 14.11 -8.67 14.00
N ALA A 451 14.95 -7.90 14.70
CA ALA A 451 16.09 -8.41 15.46
C ALA A 451 15.67 -9.34 16.63
N ALA A 452 14.64 -8.97 17.39
CA ALA A 452 14.10 -9.77 18.50
C ALA A 452 13.50 -11.09 18.03
N VAL A 453 12.67 -11.08 16.96
CA VAL A 453 12.09 -12.29 16.36
C VAL A 453 13.19 -13.21 15.84
N ARG A 454 14.16 -12.67 15.10
CA ARG A 454 15.28 -13.46 14.54
C ARG A 454 16.08 -14.17 15.62
N THR A 455 16.31 -13.51 16.77
CA THR A 455 17.08 -14.05 17.90
C THR A 455 16.25 -14.81 18.95
N GLY A 456 14.92 -14.74 18.87
CA GLY A 456 14.01 -15.36 19.84
C GLY A 456 14.09 -14.75 21.25
N SER A 457 14.50 -13.49 21.37
CA SER A 457 14.83 -12.83 22.65
C SER A 457 14.20 -11.44 22.75
N ALA A 458 14.03 -10.92 23.97
CA ALA A 458 13.67 -9.52 24.30
C ALA A 458 12.30 -8.98 23.84
N LEU A 459 11.38 -9.81 23.33
CA LEU A 459 10.04 -9.37 22.88
C LEU A 459 9.24 -8.57 23.94
N SER A 460 9.28 -8.99 25.21
CA SER A 460 8.59 -8.29 26.30
C SER A 460 9.16 -6.89 26.58
N THR A 461 10.46 -6.69 26.37
CA THR A 461 11.11 -5.39 26.53
C THR A 461 10.65 -4.40 25.46
N LEU A 462 10.46 -4.85 24.21
CA LEU A 462 9.97 -4.00 23.11
C LEU A 462 8.62 -3.37 23.43
N VAL A 463 7.71 -4.09 24.09
CA VAL A 463 6.42 -3.52 24.53
C VAL A 463 6.66 -2.33 25.47
N SER A 464 7.58 -2.44 26.43
CA SER A 464 7.88 -1.34 27.35
C SER A 464 8.64 -0.16 26.71
N GLU A 465 9.35 -0.39 25.60
CA GLU A 465 10.10 0.65 24.89
C GLU A 465 9.26 1.40 23.84
N TYR A 466 8.35 0.69 23.17
CA TYR A 466 7.59 1.19 22.01
C TYR A 466 6.08 1.29 22.28
N THR A 467 5.67 1.42 23.54
CA THR A 467 4.31 1.82 23.92
C THR A 467 4.28 2.91 24.99
N GLY A 468 3.09 3.47 25.26
CA GLY A 468 2.86 4.33 26.42
C GLY A 468 3.73 5.58 26.47
N SER A 469 4.25 5.89 27.67
CA SER A 469 5.13 7.05 27.91
C SER A 469 6.48 6.93 27.19
N SER A 470 7.02 5.72 27.03
CA SER A 470 8.28 5.48 26.33
C SER A 470 8.17 5.85 24.85
N PHE A 471 7.08 5.41 24.20
CA PHE A 471 6.76 5.79 22.82
C PHE A 471 6.57 7.31 22.69
N ALA A 472 5.75 7.90 23.55
CA ALA A 472 5.51 9.35 23.55
C ALA A 472 6.79 10.18 23.71
N THR A 473 7.69 9.77 24.60
CA THR A 473 8.97 10.45 24.84
C THR A 473 9.91 10.32 23.63
N LYS A 474 10.05 9.10 23.08
CA LYS A 474 10.82 8.86 21.86
C LYS A 474 10.27 9.67 20.69
N ALA A 475 8.96 9.69 20.50
CA ALA A 475 8.30 10.37 19.39
C ALA A 475 8.47 11.89 19.46
N SER A 476 8.34 12.48 20.65
CA SER A 476 8.51 13.92 20.88
C SER A 476 9.96 14.38 20.67
N ALA A 477 10.94 13.48 20.85
CA ALA A 477 12.36 13.75 20.61
C ALA A 477 12.77 13.74 19.12
N ILE A 478 11.91 13.26 18.21
CA ILE A 478 12.21 13.21 16.78
C ILE A 478 12.16 14.62 16.18
N THR A 479 13.28 15.04 15.60
CA THR A 479 13.43 16.31 14.86
C THR A 479 13.83 16.09 13.39
N GLU A 480 14.06 14.84 12.99
CA GLU A 480 14.28 14.45 11.60
C GLU A 480 12.96 14.36 10.83
N GLY A 481 12.98 14.73 9.55
CA GLY A 481 11.82 14.67 8.66
C GLY A 481 11.13 16.02 8.42
N VAL A 482 10.30 16.07 7.39
CA VAL A 482 9.49 17.23 6.99
C VAL A 482 8.08 16.76 6.60
N ILE A 483 7.07 17.60 6.78
CA ILE A 483 5.69 17.29 6.39
C ILE A 483 5.59 17.19 4.87
N ALA A 484 6.19 18.14 4.17
CA ALA A 484 6.25 18.27 2.72
C ALA A 484 7.56 18.97 2.31
N PRO A 485 7.96 18.96 1.02
CA PRO A 485 9.02 19.82 0.52
C PRO A 485 8.84 21.28 0.96
N GLY A 486 9.83 21.83 1.67
CA GLY A 486 9.77 23.18 2.24
C GLY A 486 8.88 23.37 3.49
N VAL A 487 8.17 22.34 3.97
CA VAL A 487 7.28 22.41 5.13
C VAL A 487 7.82 21.56 6.28
N ALA A 488 8.56 22.20 7.20
CA ALA A 488 9.12 21.55 8.38
C ALA A 488 8.03 21.03 9.35
N MET A 489 8.39 20.02 10.16
CA MET A 489 7.62 19.64 11.34
C MET A 489 7.55 20.79 12.36
N VAL A 490 6.46 20.84 13.13
CA VAL A 490 6.27 21.84 14.21
C VAL A 490 6.64 21.28 15.58
N ASN A 491 6.88 22.15 16.58
CA ASN A 491 7.14 21.68 17.93
C ASN A 491 5.83 21.35 18.66
N VAL A 492 5.53 20.06 18.79
CA VAL A 492 4.33 19.52 19.45
C VAL A 492 4.72 18.33 20.33
N ASP A 493 4.08 18.13 21.48
CA ASP A 493 4.31 16.95 22.32
C ASP A 493 3.41 15.79 21.87
N VAL A 494 3.96 14.58 21.84
CA VAL A 494 3.18 13.36 21.58
C VAL A 494 2.63 12.83 22.90
N LEU A 495 1.30 12.65 22.99
CA LEU A 495 0.65 12.18 24.21
C LEU A 495 0.81 10.66 24.40
N PRO A 496 0.98 10.17 25.65
CA PRO A 496 1.04 8.75 25.93
C PRO A 496 -0.31 8.08 25.61
N LYS A 497 -0.24 6.92 24.94
CA LYS A 497 -1.39 6.06 24.68
C LYS A 497 -1.24 4.74 25.39
N ALA A 498 -2.25 4.35 26.16
CA ALA A 498 -2.33 3.03 26.76
C ALA A 498 -3.10 2.09 25.82
N VAL A 499 -2.54 0.93 25.55
CA VAL A 499 -3.18 -0.12 24.73
C VAL A 499 -3.20 -1.41 25.52
N VAL A 500 -4.36 -2.07 25.53
CA VAL A 500 -4.54 -3.36 26.19
C VAL A 500 -3.96 -4.47 25.30
N PRO A 501 -3.10 -5.36 25.82
CA PRO A 501 -2.62 -6.52 25.07
C PRO A 501 -3.76 -7.43 24.59
N PRO A 502 -3.59 -8.16 23.47
CA PRO A 502 -4.60 -9.10 23.03
C PRO A 502 -4.76 -10.19 24.08
N THR A 503 -6.01 -10.47 24.46
CA THR A 503 -6.35 -11.57 25.37
C THR A 503 -6.22 -12.89 24.61
N GLY A 504 -5.60 -13.90 25.25
CA GLY A 504 -5.09 -15.13 24.63
C GLY A 504 -5.93 -15.74 23.50
N SER A 505 -5.22 -16.14 22.44
CA SER A 505 -5.70 -16.84 21.24
C SER A 505 -6.21 -18.25 21.51
#